data_AF-A0A088MY69-F1
#
_entry.id   AF-A0A088MY69-F1
#
_cell.length_a   1.000
_cell.length_b   1.000
_cell.length_c   1.000
_cell.angle_alpha   90.00
_cell.angle_beta   90.00
_cell.angle_gamma   90.00
#
_symmetry.space_group_name_H-M   'P 1'
#
loop_
_entity.id
_entity.type
_entity.pdbx_description
1 polymer ?
#
loop_
_entity_poly.entity_id
_entity_poly.type
_entity_poly.pdbx_seq_one_letter_code
_entity_poly.pdbx_strand_id
1 'polypeptide(L)'
;MYPVDLHIHTIASTHAYSTLHDYIAEARKKNIKLLAITDHGPEMVDSPHEYHFINMRVWPRIIEGIGILRGIEANIKNLAGDIDCTQIVLETMDLIIAGFHETVFPPQDQKTHTAAMIATMAQGKVHIISHPGNPHYPINIPAVATAAAHYQVALELNNSSFTHSRLGSEPYCRAIVAATRDANGWLSLGSDSHISWSLGNFDHCKRILQEEAFPDERVLNTSPKRVLQFLQNKKNVLIPEINDYFKL
;
A
#
# COMPACT_ATOMS: atom_id res chain seq x y z
N MET A 1 16.64 2.68 8.56
CA MET A 1 16.30 3.27 7.24
C MET A 1 15.50 2.24 6.47
N TYR A 2 14.41 2.62 5.82
CA TYR A 2 13.54 1.69 5.08
C TYR A 2 13.80 1.87 3.57
N PRO A 3 14.50 0.92 2.90
CA PRO A 3 14.87 1.06 1.49
C PRO A 3 13.75 0.69 0.51
N VAL A 4 12.49 0.67 0.97
CA VAL A 4 11.33 0.23 0.20
C VAL A 4 10.18 1.22 0.40
N ASP A 5 9.54 1.63 -0.68
CA ASP A 5 8.28 2.38 -0.65
C ASP A 5 7.21 1.68 -1.51
N LEU A 6 6.07 1.38 -0.91
CA LEU A 6 5.08 0.48 -1.52
C LEU A 6 3.81 1.21 -1.97
N HIS A 7 3.71 2.53 -1.75
CA HIS A 7 2.53 3.30 -2.11
C HIS A 7 2.91 4.69 -2.62
N ILE A 8 2.85 4.86 -3.95
CA ILE A 8 3.14 6.11 -4.67
C ILE A 8 2.31 6.20 -5.96
N HIS A 9 2.06 7.42 -6.42
CA HIS A 9 1.18 7.78 -7.54
C HIS A 9 1.91 8.58 -8.61
N THR A 10 1.50 8.44 -9.86
CA THR A 10 2.07 9.08 -11.04
C THR A 10 1.10 10.04 -11.72
N ILE A 11 1.58 10.75 -12.73
CA ILE A 11 0.77 11.60 -13.63
C ILE A 11 -0.39 10.87 -14.34
N ALA A 12 -0.55 9.55 -14.13
CA ALA A 12 -1.73 8.81 -14.53
C ALA A 12 -3.01 9.35 -13.86
N SER A 13 -2.87 9.97 -12.68
CA SER A 13 -3.89 10.84 -12.07
C SER A 13 -3.42 12.29 -12.12
N THR A 14 -4.28 13.25 -12.47
CA THR A 14 -3.85 14.66 -12.66
C THR A 14 -3.51 15.38 -11.35
N HIS A 15 -3.96 14.85 -10.21
CA HIS A 15 -3.54 15.29 -8.88
C HIS A 15 -2.19 14.71 -8.40
N ALA A 16 -1.51 13.92 -9.22
CA ALA A 16 -0.12 13.51 -9.03
C ALA A 16 0.76 14.04 -10.17
N TYR A 17 2.04 14.29 -9.86
CA TYR A 17 2.89 15.20 -10.64
C TYR A 17 4.23 14.59 -11.04
N SER A 18 4.40 13.27 -10.91
CA SER A 18 5.66 12.58 -11.20
C SER A 18 5.47 11.41 -12.14
N THR A 19 6.46 11.18 -13.00
CA THR A 19 6.53 10.04 -13.89
C THR A 19 7.30 8.88 -13.24
N LEU A 20 7.25 7.69 -13.85
CA LEU A 20 8.13 6.58 -13.46
C LEU A 20 9.61 7.03 -13.44
N HIS A 21 10.06 7.78 -14.44
CA HIS A 21 11.44 8.27 -14.51
C HIS A 21 11.80 9.22 -13.35
N ASP A 22 10.88 10.08 -12.92
CA ASP A 22 11.12 10.97 -11.77
C ASP A 22 11.31 10.16 -10.48
N TYR A 23 10.51 9.11 -10.29
CA TYR A 23 10.66 8.20 -9.16
C TYR A 23 11.96 7.41 -9.20
N ILE A 24 12.42 6.94 -10.35
CA ILE A 24 13.74 6.29 -10.49
C ILE A 24 14.86 7.24 -10.10
N ALA A 25 14.83 8.47 -10.63
CA ALA A 25 15.85 9.48 -10.34
C ALA A 25 15.90 9.80 -8.84
N GLU A 26 14.75 9.93 -8.18
CA GLU A 26 14.67 10.24 -6.75
C GLU A 26 15.02 9.03 -5.87
N ALA A 27 14.63 7.82 -6.27
CA ALA A 27 14.98 6.58 -5.60
C ALA A 27 16.51 6.41 -5.50
N ARG A 28 17.24 6.76 -6.55
CA ARG A 28 18.72 6.75 -6.55
C ARG A 28 19.30 7.70 -5.51
N LYS A 29 18.79 8.93 -5.43
CA LYS A 29 19.25 9.92 -4.45
C LYS A 29 18.99 9.48 -3.01
N LYS A 30 17.86 8.81 -2.78
CA LYS A 30 17.39 8.37 -1.46
C LYS A 30 17.78 6.95 -1.07
N ASN A 31 18.56 6.27 -1.92
CA ASN A 31 18.96 4.87 -1.72
C ASN A 31 17.78 3.88 -1.57
N ILE A 32 16.63 4.19 -2.20
CA ILE A 32 15.52 3.24 -2.33
C ILE A 32 15.97 2.11 -3.25
N LYS A 33 15.65 0.87 -2.88
CA LYS A 33 16.03 -0.35 -3.58
C LYS A 33 14.86 -1.03 -4.25
N LEU A 34 13.66 -0.89 -3.70
CA LEU A 34 12.43 -1.45 -4.26
C LEU A 34 11.33 -0.40 -4.13
N LEU A 35 10.57 -0.18 -5.20
CA LEU A 35 9.37 0.64 -5.14
C LEU A 35 8.20 -0.04 -5.85
N ALA A 36 6.97 0.32 -5.46
CA ALA A 36 5.76 -0.06 -6.16
C ALA A 36 5.02 1.18 -6.63
N ILE A 37 4.73 1.29 -7.93
CA ILE A 37 3.77 2.30 -8.41
C ILE A 37 2.39 1.71 -8.20
N THR A 38 1.51 2.45 -7.51
CA THR A 38 0.18 2.01 -7.09
C THR A 38 -0.84 3.10 -7.38
N ASP A 39 -0.89 3.54 -8.64
CA ASP A 39 -1.89 4.50 -9.09
C ASP A 39 -3.32 4.06 -8.71
N HIS A 40 -4.19 5.04 -8.46
CA HIS A 40 -5.58 4.80 -8.06
C HIS A 40 -6.36 3.94 -9.05
N GLY A 41 -7.19 3.03 -8.54
CA GLY A 41 -8.04 2.18 -9.35
C GLY A 41 -9.05 2.95 -10.23
N PRO A 42 -9.46 2.36 -11.37
CA PRO A 42 -10.13 3.04 -12.48
C PRO A 42 -11.55 3.57 -12.16
N GLU A 43 -12.17 3.19 -11.04
CA GLU A 43 -13.48 3.71 -10.65
C GLU A 43 -13.38 5.04 -9.87
N MET A 44 -12.20 5.43 -9.40
CA MET A 44 -12.00 6.72 -8.73
C MET A 44 -12.02 7.87 -9.72
N VAL A 45 -12.54 9.03 -9.32
CA VAL A 45 -12.44 10.26 -10.13
C VAL A 45 -10.97 10.66 -10.28
N ASP A 46 -10.58 11.11 -11.47
CA ASP A 46 -9.20 11.46 -11.81
C ASP A 46 -8.22 10.27 -11.83
N SER A 47 -8.72 9.03 -11.91
CA SER A 47 -7.89 7.83 -12.06
C SER A 47 -7.64 7.47 -13.53
N PRO A 48 -6.58 6.68 -13.82
CA PRO A 48 -6.31 6.22 -15.18
C PRO A 48 -7.27 5.13 -15.66
N HIS A 49 -7.36 4.99 -16.98
CA HIS A 49 -8.03 3.86 -17.64
C HIS A 49 -7.39 2.51 -17.26
N GLU A 50 -8.16 1.41 -17.21
CA GLU A 50 -7.64 0.09 -16.80
C GLU A 50 -6.43 -0.42 -17.61
N TYR A 51 -6.31 0.03 -18.87
CA TYR A 51 -5.17 -0.26 -19.76
C TYR A 51 -3.84 0.25 -19.22
N HIS A 52 -3.84 1.27 -18.37
CA HIS A 52 -2.67 1.71 -17.64
C HIS A 52 -2.06 0.54 -16.85
N PHE A 53 -2.87 -0.15 -16.05
CA PHE A 53 -2.45 -1.29 -15.22
C PHE A 53 -2.11 -2.51 -16.06
N ILE A 54 -2.97 -2.88 -17.02
CA ILE A 54 -2.73 -4.04 -17.89
C ILE A 54 -1.41 -3.89 -18.66
N ASN A 55 -1.08 -2.67 -19.07
CA ASN A 55 0.13 -2.42 -19.85
C ASN A 55 1.39 -2.19 -18.99
N MET A 56 1.30 -2.11 -17.65
CA MET A 56 2.48 -2.12 -16.77
C MET A 56 3.35 -3.36 -16.99
N ARG A 57 2.81 -4.44 -17.59
CA ARG A 57 3.56 -5.63 -17.99
C ARG A 57 4.79 -5.37 -18.87
N VAL A 58 4.84 -4.24 -19.58
CA VAL A 58 5.98 -3.85 -20.42
C VAL A 58 7.13 -3.23 -19.62
N TRP A 59 6.91 -2.88 -18.36
CA TRP A 59 7.93 -2.21 -17.55
C TRP A 59 9.07 -3.17 -17.23
N PRO A 60 10.34 -2.74 -17.32
CA PRO A 60 11.46 -3.53 -16.83
C PRO A 60 11.34 -3.75 -15.31
N ARG A 61 11.75 -4.93 -14.84
CA ARG A 61 11.72 -5.28 -13.41
C ARG A 61 12.81 -4.59 -12.58
N ILE A 62 13.93 -4.24 -13.23
CA ILE A 62 15.04 -3.50 -12.64
C ILE A 62 15.37 -2.29 -13.52
N ILE A 63 15.42 -1.09 -12.92
CA ILE A 63 15.85 0.14 -13.60
C ILE A 63 16.95 0.77 -12.75
N GLU A 64 18.15 0.93 -13.30
CA GLU A 64 19.29 1.57 -12.61
C GLU A 64 19.58 0.97 -11.21
N GLY A 65 19.33 -0.33 -11.06
CA GLY A 65 19.53 -1.08 -9.80
C GLY A 65 18.41 -0.94 -8.77
N ILE A 66 17.26 -0.38 -9.16
CA ILE A 66 16.05 -0.30 -8.36
C ILE A 66 15.05 -1.33 -8.89
N GLY A 67 14.49 -2.15 -7.99
CA GLY A 67 13.42 -3.07 -8.31
C GLY A 67 12.07 -2.35 -8.42
N ILE A 68 11.28 -2.74 -9.42
CA ILE A 68 9.99 -2.11 -9.74
C ILE A 68 8.88 -3.15 -9.61
N LEU A 69 8.04 -2.98 -8.59
CA LEU A 69 6.77 -3.66 -8.46
C LEU A 69 5.70 -2.90 -9.24
N ARG A 70 4.87 -3.65 -9.95
CA ARG A 70 3.67 -3.17 -10.64
C ARG A 70 2.51 -3.34 -9.68
N GLY A 71 1.84 -2.26 -9.34
CA GLY A 71 0.75 -2.31 -8.39
C GLY A 71 -0.38 -1.35 -8.68
N ILE A 72 -1.36 -1.40 -7.81
CA ILE A 72 -2.59 -0.63 -7.86
C ILE A 72 -3.01 -0.29 -6.44
N GLU A 73 -3.47 0.93 -6.22
CA GLU A 73 -4.31 1.26 -5.07
C GLU A 73 -5.78 1.15 -5.49
N ALA A 74 -6.33 -0.05 -5.35
CA ALA A 74 -7.69 -0.35 -5.73
C ALA A 74 -8.69 0.30 -4.75
N ASN A 75 -9.87 0.60 -5.26
CA ASN A 75 -10.96 1.15 -4.48
C ASN A 75 -11.81 0.01 -3.90
N ILE A 76 -12.06 0.02 -2.58
CA ILE A 76 -13.08 -0.83 -1.98
C ILE A 76 -14.45 -0.32 -2.43
N LYS A 77 -15.27 -1.17 -3.04
CA LYS A 77 -16.51 -0.76 -3.71
C LYS A 77 -17.77 -0.95 -2.87
N ASN A 78 -17.81 -1.99 -2.06
CA ASN A 78 -19.05 -2.41 -1.38
C ASN A 78 -18.80 -3.31 -0.17
N LEU A 79 -19.88 -3.69 0.51
CA LEU A 79 -19.86 -4.58 1.68
C LEU A 79 -19.47 -6.03 1.36
N ALA A 80 -19.51 -6.47 0.11
CA ALA A 80 -19.01 -7.78 -0.29
C ALA A 80 -17.48 -7.81 -0.40
N GLY A 81 -16.82 -6.65 -0.27
CA GLY A 81 -15.38 -6.51 -0.33
C GLY A 81 -14.84 -6.46 -1.76
N ASP A 82 -15.70 -6.24 -2.75
CA ASP A 82 -15.25 -6.09 -4.14
C ASP A 82 -14.32 -4.89 -4.29
N ILE A 83 -13.34 -5.03 -5.17
CA ILE A 83 -12.42 -3.97 -5.57
C ILE A 83 -12.52 -3.74 -7.08
N ASP A 84 -12.16 -2.55 -7.54
CA ASP A 84 -12.22 -2.16 -8.95
C ASP A 84 -11.06 -2.70 -9.81
N CYS A 85 -10.68 -3.95 -9.56
CA CYS A 85 -9.71 -4.68 -10.38
C CYS A 85 -10.45 -5.75 -11.20
N THR A 86 -10.40 -5.63 -12.53
CA THR A 86 -10.82 -6.71 -13.42
C THR A 86 -9.86 -7.90 -13.30
N GLN A 87 -10.29 -9.09 -13.73
CA GLN A 87 -9.45 -10.30 -13.63
C GLN A 87 -8.10 -10.13 -14.34
N ILE A 88 -8.09 -9.46 -15.50
CA ILE A 88 -6.86 -9.20 -16.27
C ILE A 88 -5.91 -8.21 -15.54
N VAL A 89 -6.46 -7.24 -14.82
CA VAL A 89 -5.65 -6.34 -13.96
C VAL A 89 -5.05 -7.15 -12.81
N LEU A 90 -5.85 -7.97 -12.12
CA LEU A 90 -5.37 -8.82 -11.01
C LEU A 90 -4.22 -9.74 -11.41
N GLU A 91 -4.24 -10.28 -12.64
CA GLU A 91 -3.18 -11.15 -13.18
C GLU A 91 -1.90 -10.40 -13.55
N THR A 92 -1.97 -9.08 -13.74
CA THR A 92 -0.83 -8.25 -14.15
C THR A 92 -0.09 -7.62 -12.95
N MET A 93 -0.78 -7.45 -11.82
CA MET A 93 -0.26 -6.76 -10.64
C MET A 93 0.55 -7.68 -9.73
N ASP A 94 1.72 -7.22 -9.29
CA ASP A 94 2.50 -7.89 -8.24
C ASP A 94 1.99 -7.51 -6.84
N LEU A 95 1.55 -6.26 -6.68
CA LEU A 95 1.06 -5.69 -5.43
C LEU A 95 -0.32 -5.10 -5.62
N ILE A 96 -1.23 -5.42 -4.69
CA ILE A 96 -2.61 -4.93 -4.70
C ILE A 96 -2.85 -4.32 -3.34
N ILE A 97 -2.91 -3.00 -3.32
CA ILE A 97 -3.37 -2.21 -2.19
C ILE A 97 -4.86 -1.97 -2.38
N ALA A 98 -5.65 -1.93 -1.31
CA ALA A 98 -7.04 -1.50 -1.38
C ALA A 98 -7.39 -0.53 -0.25
N GLY A 99 -8.12 0.53 -0.58
CA GLY A 99 -8.49 1.58 0.36
C GLY A 99 -9.87 2.15 0.11
N PHE A 100 -10.33 2.97 1.04
CA PHE A 100 -11.55 3.76 0.86
C PHE A 100 -11.25 5.11 0.22
N HIS A 101 -11.97 5.42 -0.85
CA HIS A 101 -11.95 6.72 -1.51
C HIS A 101 -13.38 7.22 -1.70
N GLU A 102 -13.63 8.48 -1.34
CA GLU A 102 -14.97 9.06 -1.21
C GLU A 102 -15.82 8.97 -2.48
N THR A 103 -15.18 9.07 -3.65
CA THR A 103 -15.89 9.02 -4.94
C THR A 103 -16.36 7.62 -5.32
N VAL A 104 -15.84 6.57 -4.69
CA VAL A 104 -16.22 5.17 -4.94
C VAL A 104 -17.01 4.59 -3.76
N PHE A 105 -16.55 4.87 -2.54
CA PHE A 105 -17.20 4.48 -1.30
C PHE A 105 -17.35 5.71 -0.40
N PRO A 106 -18.52 6.37 -0.43
CA PRO A 106 -18.78 7.51 0.44
C PRO A 106 -18.69 7.11 1.92
N PRO A 107 -18.15 7.98 2.80
CA PRO A 107 -18.15 7.77 4.24
C PRO A 107 -19.54 7.44 4.80
N GLN A 108 -19.58 6.42 5.65
CA GLN A 108 -20.76 5.86 6.31
C GLN A 108 -20.45 5.62 7.80
N ASP A 109 -21.17 4.70 8.45
CA ASP A 109 -20.95 4.35 9.85
C ASP A 109 -19.81 3.35 10.05
N GLN A 110 -19.31 3.27 11.29
CA GLN A 110 -18.18 2.43 11.67
C GLN A 110 -18.38 0.94 11.34
N LYS A 111 -19.60 0.43 11.50
CA LYS A 111 -19.91 -0.99 11.27
C LYS A 111 -19.82 -1.30 9.79
N THR A 112 -20.33 -0.42 8.94
CA THR A 112 -20.26 -0.54 7.48
C THR A 112 -18.81 -0.55 6.98
N HIS A 113 -17.97 0.40 7.41
CA HIS A 113 -16.56 0.43 7.04
C HIS A 113 -15.80 -0.82 7.49
N THR A 114 -16.03 -1.24 8.74
CA THR A 114 -15.40 -2.44 9.30
C THR A 114 -15.77 -3.67 8.49
N ALA A 115 -17.06 -3.85 8.16
CA ALA A 115 -17.54 -4.99 7.41
C ALA A 115 -16.95 -5.04 5.99
N ALA A 116 -16.98 -3.91 5.26
CA ALA A 116 -16.40 -3.83 3.91
C ALA A 116 -14.89 -4.12 3.92
N MET A 117 -14.13 -3.51 4.83
CA MET A 117 -12.68 -3.70 4.89
C MET A 117 -12.30 -5.15 5.22
N ILE A 118 -13.01 -5.78 6.17
CA ILE A 118 -12.79 -7.20 6.49
C ILE A 118 -13.17 -8.10 5.30
N ALA A 119 -14.30 -7.83 4.65
CA ALA A 119 -14.72 -8.59 3.46
C ALA A 119 -13.68 -8.49 2.34
N THR A 120 -13.10 -7.30 2.09
CA THR A 120 -12.03 -7.11 1.11
C THR A 120 -10.80 -7.97 1.40
N MET A 121 -10.39 -8.07 2.68
CA MET A 121 -9.29 -8.96 3.06
C MET A 121 -9.66 -10.44 2.87
N ALA A 122 -10.89 -10.81 3.20
CA ALA A 122 -11.39 -12.18 3.10
C ALA A 122 -11.50 -12.70 1.65
N GLN A 123 -11.65 -11.80 0.66
CA GLN A 123 -11.58 -12.15 -0.76
C GLN A 123 -10.23 -12.77 -1.16
N GLY A 124 -9.17 -12.58 -0.36
CA GLY A 124 -7.85 -13.14 -0.61
C GLY A 124 -7.10 -12.47 -1.78
N LYS A 125 -7.64 -11.38 -2.32
CA LYS A 125 -7.07 -10.69 -3.48
C LYS A 125 -6.04 -9.62 -3.11
N VAL A 126 -6.20 -9.01 -1.95
CA VAL A 126 -5.47 -7.82 -1.48
C VAL A 126 -4.26 -8.21 -0.63
N HIS A 127 -3.21 -7.39 -0.71
CA HIS A 127 -1.96 -7.55 0.03
C HIS A 127 -1.83 -6.52 1.16
N ILE A 128 -2.32 -5.29 0.94
CA ILE A 128 -2.23 -4.17 1.88
C ILE A 128 -3.58 -3.44 1.92
N ILE A 129 -4.03 -3.03 3.11
CA ILE A 129 -5.08 -2.01 3.24
C ILE A 129 -4.42 -0.63 3.41
N SER A 130 -4.70 0.32 2.51
CA SER A 130 -4.16 1.68 2.58
C SER A 130 -4.88 2.54 3.61
N HIS A 131 -4.09 3.43 4.24
CA HIS A 131 -4.49 4.46 5.21
C HIS A 131 -5.70 4.12 6.13
N PRO A 132 -5.74 2.94 6.80
CA PRO A 132 -6.88 2.53 7.63
C PRO A 132 -7.12 3.43 8.85
N GLY A 133 -6.19 4.33 9.18
CA GLY A 133 -6.29 5.33 10.24
C GLY A 133 -7.05 6.59 9.85
N ASN A 134 -7.60 6.67 8.64
CA ASN A 134 -8.34 7.83 8.16
C ASN A 134 -9.58 8.11 9.05
N PRO A 135 -9.68 9.28 9.71
CA PRO A 135 -10.81 9.59 10.58
C PRO A 135 -12.15 9.71 9.84
N HIS A 136 -12.16 9.92 8.51
CA HIS A 136 -13.38 9.94 7.72
C HIS A 136 -14.02 8.54 7.60
N TYR A 137 -13.22 7.48 7.78
CA TYR A 137 -13.68 6.10 7.75
C TYR A 137 -13.43 5.43 9.09
N PRO A 138 -14.16 5.79 10.16
CA PRO A 138 -13.99 5.14 11.44
C PRO A 138 -14.22 3.64 11.29
N ILE A 139 -13.35 2.83 11.88
CA ILE A 139 -13.43 1.37 11.88
C ILE A 139 -13.30 0.82 13.30
N ASN A 140 -13.71 -0.43 13.50
CA ASN A 140 -13.34 -1.20 14.68
C ASN A 140 -11.90 -1.72 14.48
N ILE A 141 -10.93 -0.96 14.98
CA ILE A 141 -9.50 -1.20 14.78
C ILE A 141 -9.06 -2.59 15.27
N PRO A 142 -9.42 -3.05 16.50
CA PRO A 142 -9.09 -4.41 16.92
C PRO A 142 -9.61 -5.49 15.96
N ALA A 143 -10.86 -5.39 15.52
CA ALA A 143 -11.45 -6.36 14.59
C ALA A 143 -10.74 -6.38 13.24
N VAL A 144 -10.40 -5.20 12.70
CA VAL A 144 -9.65 -5.07 11.44
C VAL A 144 -8.23 -5.62 11.59
N ALA A 145 -7.51 -5.31 12.66
CA ALA A 145 -6.16 -5.81 12.90
C ALA A 145 -6.12 -7.34 13.05
N THR A 146 -7.08 -7.92 13.78
CA THR A 146 -7.24 -9.38 13.89
C THR A 146 -7.53 -10.02 12.53
N ALA A 147 -8.43 -9.44 11.74
CA ALA A 147 -8.74 -9.94 10.40
C ALA A 147 -7.53 -9.83 9.47
N ALA A 148 -6.78 -8.71 9.50
CA ALA A 148 -5.59 -8.51 8.71
C ALA A 148 -4.51 -9.56 9.02
N ALA A 149 -4.26 -9.85 10.31
CA ALA A 149 -3.35 -10.91 10.72
C ALA A 149 -3.82 -12.30 10.25
N HIS A 150 -5.12 -12.61 10.41
CA HIS A 150 -5.70 -13.89 10.00
C HIS A 150 -5.60 -14.11 8.48
N TYR A 151 -5.96 -13.10 7.69
CA TYR A 151 -5.92 -13.17 6.24
C TYR A 151 -4.54 -12.85 5.66
N GLN A 152 -3.50 -12.64 6.48
CA GLN A 152 -2.15 -12.28 6.03
C GLN A 152 -2.14 -11.05 5.10
N VAL A 153 -2.87 -10.01 5.49
CA VAL A 153 -2.89 -8.69 4.84
C VAL A 153 -2.16 -7.70 5.73
N ALA A 154 -1.30 -6.87 5.17
CA ALA A 154 -0.64 -5.82 5.94
C ALA A 154 -1.55 -4.59 6.09
N LEU A 155 -1.49 -3.91 7.23
CA LEU A 155 -2.12 -2.60 7.39
C LEU A 155 -1.10 -1.51 7.14
N GLU A 156 -1.49 -0.46 6.42
CA GLU A 156 -0.59 0.64 6.12
C GLU A 156 -0.47 1.63 7.29
N LEU A 157 0.77 2.05 7.58
CA LEU A 157 1.08 3.28 8.29
C LEU A 157 1.54 4.32 7.26
N ASN A 158 0.61 5.19 6.88
CA ASN A 158 0.73 6.11 5.75
C ASN A 158 1.33 7.46 6.18
N ASN A 159 2.47 7.86 5.62
CA ASN A 159 3.18 9.07 6.07
C ASN A 159 2.45 10.37 5.66
N SER A 160 1.75 10.39 4.51
CA SER A 160 1.00 11.57 4.06
C SER A 160 -0.16 11.93 5.00
N SER A 161 -0.74 10.93 5.66
CA SER A 161 -1.84 11.11 6.63
C SER A 161 -1.51 12.08 7.77
N PHE A 162 -0.23 12.23 8.13
CA PHE A 162 0.21 13.14 9.20
C PHE A 162 0.49 14.57 8.75
N THR A 163 0.46 14.85 7.45
CA THR A 163 0.95 16.12 6.91
C THR A 163 -0.13 16.91 6.17
N HIS A 164 -0.79 16.31 5.19
CA HIS A 164 -1.75 17.04 4.35
C HIS A 164 -3.00 16.24 3.96
N SER A 165 -2.90 14.93 3.70
CA SER A 165 -4.05 14.20 3.15
C SER A 165 -5.19 13.98 4.15
N ARG A 166 -4.89 13.72 5.43
CA ARG A 166 -5.87 13.18 6.40
C ARG A 166 -5.61 13.71 7.82
N LEU A 167 -5.59 15.02 7.99
CA LEU A 167 -5.33 15.65 9.30
C LEU A 167 -6.22 15.08 10.40
N GLY A 168 -5.62 14.80 11.56
CA GLY A 168 -6.28 14.13 12.69
C GLY A 168 -6.15 12.60 12.70
N SER A 169 -5.42 12.00 11.76
CA SER A 169 -5.21 10.54 11.73
C SER A 169 -4.33 10.00 12.88
N GLU A 170 -3.49 10.81 13.53
CA GLU A 170 -2.45 10.31 14.45
C GLU A 170 -2.98 9.39 15.57
N PRO A 171 -4.05 9.73 16.32
CA PRO A 171 -4.58 8.83 17.35
C PRO A 171 -5.00 7.46 16.80
N TYR A 172 -5.59 7.43 15.60
CA TYR A 172 -6.07 6.21 14.95
C TYR A 172 -4.91 5.40 14.36
N CYS A 173 -3.92 6.07 13.76
CA CYS A 173 -2.70 5.41 13.28
C CYS A 173 -1.93 4.72 14.43
N ARG A 174 -1.81 5.36 15.60
CA ARG A 174 -1.24 4.72 16.80
C ARG A 174 -2.03 3.50 17.24
N ALA A 175 -3.36 3.64 17.31
CA ALA A 175 -4.24 2.54 17.68
C ALA A 175 -4.14 1.36 16.70
N ILE A 176 -3.96 1.62 15.40
CA ILE A 176 -3.72 0.59 14.39
C ILE A 176 -2.37 -0.08 14.60
N VAL A 177 -1.29 0.69 14.82
CA VAL A 177 0.04 0.13 15.10
C VAL A 177 0.02 -0.77 16.33
N ALA A 178 -0.59 -0.31 17.42
CA ALA A 178 -0.75 -1.10 18.64
C ALA A 178 -1.60 -2.37 18.41
N ALA A 179 -2.76 -2.25 17.75
CA ALA A 179 -3.63 -3.39 17.48
C ALA A 179 -2.96 -4.41 16.53
N THR A 180 -2.23 -3.97 15.51
CA THR A 180 -1.46 -4.84 14.61
C THR A 180 -0.31 -5.52 15.35
N ARG A 181 0.34 -4.83 16.29
CA ARG A 181 1.37 -5.43 17.16
C ARG A 181 0.74 -6.58 17.94
N ASP A 182 -0.36 -6.33 18.64
CA ASP A 182 -1.00 -7.28 19.54
C ASP A 182 -1.66 -8.45 18.77
N ALA A 183 -2.14 -8.22 17.55
CA ALA A 183 -2.69 -9.25 16.67
C ALA A 183 -1.63 -10.08 15.92
N ASN A 184 -0.34 -9.78 16.11
CA ASN A 184 0.77 -10.39 15.37
C ASN A 184 0.70 -10.22 13.82
N GLY A 185 0.12 -9.11 13.35
CA GLY A 185 -0.01 -8.79 11.92
C GLY A 185 1.19 -8.05 11.32
N TRP A 186 1.12 -7.74 10.02
CA TRP A 186 2.15 -7.01 9.28
C TRP A 186 1.82 -5.53 9.15
N LEU A 187 2.84 -4.67 9.18
CA LEU A 187 2.73 -3.28 8.75
C LEU A 187 3.46 -3.04 7.43
N SER A 188 2.83 -2.21 6.60
CA SER A 188 3.45 -1.61 5.42
C SER A 188 3.60 -0.10 5.65
N LEU A 189 4.71 0.47 5.22
CA LEU A 189 4.90 1.91 5.18
C LEU A 189 4.67 2.40 3.75
N GLY A 190 3.84 3.44 3.61
CA GLY A 190 3.58 4.10 2.35
C GLY A 190 3.84 5.60 2.50
N SER A 191 4.59 6.19 1.57
CA SER A 191 4.73 7.65 1.56
C SER A 191 3.46 8.31 1.04
N ASP A 192 2.71 7.58 0.20
CA ASP A 192 1.54 8.08 -0.53
C ASP A 192 1.93 9.29 -1.39
N SER A 193 3.11 9.16 -2.01
CA SER A 193 3.70 10.25 -2.77
C SER A 193 2.89 10.53 -4.02
N HIS A 194 2.51 11.79 -4.17
CA HIS A 194 1.95 12.34 -5.41
C HIS A 194 2.99 13.19 -6.15
N ILE A 195 4.18 13.36 -5.57
CA ILE A 195 5.35 13.97 -6.19
C ILE A 195 6.61 13.26 -5.68
N SER A 196 7.57 12.99 -6.56
CA SER A 196 8.72 12.13 -6.25
C SER A 196 9.52 12.60 -5.03
N TRP A 197 9.55 13.89 -4.73
CA TRP A 197 10.25 14.44 -3.56
C TRP A 197 9.81 13.89 -2.21
N SER A 198 8.62 13.31 -2.07
CA SER A 198 8.19 12.63 -0.84
C SER A 198 8.53 11.13 -0.80
N LEU A 199 9.04 10.55 -1.90
CA LEU A 199 9.38 9.12 -2.00
C LEU A 199 10.23 8.67 -0.80
N GLY A 200 9.81 7.58 -0.14
CA GLY A 200 10.54 6.99 0.99
C GLY A 200 10.62 7.87 2.24
N ASN A 201 9.89 9.00 2.29
CA ASN A 201 9.76 9.77 3.52
C ASN A 201 8.80 9.06 4.46
N PHE A 202 9.33 8.57 5.59
CA PHE A 202 8.61 7.83 6.62
C PHE A 202 8.86 8.40 8.01
N ASP A 203 9.21 9.68 8.13
CA ASP A 203 9.68 10.23 9.40
C ASP A 203 8.60 10.21 10.50
N HIS A 204 7.33 10.45 10.14
CA HIS A 204 6.22 10.28 11.09
C HIS A 204 5.98 8.81 11.41
N CYS A 205 6.05 7.93 10.40
CA CYS A 205 5.87 6.50 10.60
C CYS A 205 6.94 5.93 11.55
N LYS A 206 8.23 6.27 11.35
CA LYS A 206 9.35 5.85 12.20
C LYS A 206 9.13 6.24 13.65
N ARG A 207 8.73 7.50 13.90
CA ARG A 207 8.45 8.01 15.24
C ARG A 207 7.37 7.18 15.93
N ILE A 208 6.24 6.94 15.25
CA ILE A 208 5.13 6.17 15.83
C ILE A 208 5.54 4.72 16.07
N LEU A 209 6.25 4.07 15.14
CA LEU A 209 6.73 2.69 15.34
C LEU A 209 7.64 2.58 16.57
N GLN A 210 8.51 3.56 16.80
CA GLN A 210 9.40 3.61 17.97
C GLN A 210 8.62 3.81 19.27
N GLU A 211 7.70 4.78 19.30
CA GLU A 211 6.90 5.09 20.50
C GLU A 211 5.94 3.95 20.87
N GLU A 212 5.38 3.24 19.88
CA GLU A 212 4.53 2.07 20.10
C GLU A 212 5.31 0.75 20.24
N ALA A 213 6.66 0.81 20.21
CA ALA A 213 7.55 -0.35 20.28
C ALA A 213 7.14 -1.48 19.32
N PHE A 214 6.81 -1.13 18.07
CA PHE A 214 6.40 -2.11 17.08
C PHE A 214 7.61 -2.96 16.62
N PRO A 215 7.47 -4.30 16.53
CA PRO A 215 8.58 -5.17 16.14
C PRO A 215 8.99 -4.96 14.68
N ASP A 216 10.26 -4.60 14.48
CA ASP A 216 10.84 -4.35 13.16
C ASP A 216 10.73 -5.57 12.24
N GLU A 217 10.75 -6.80 12.76
CA GLU A 217 10.59 -8.02 11.97
C GLU A 217 9.24 -8.13 11.25
N ARG A 218 8.22 -7.38 11.69
CA ARG A 218 6.87 -7.33 11.09
C ARG A 218 6.58 -6.07 10.27
N VAL A 219 7.60 -5.26 9.99
CA VAL A 219 7.52 -4.13 9.05
C VAL A 219 8.06 -4.58 7.69
N LEU A 220 7.24 -4.51 6.63
CA LEU A 220 7.61 -4.99 5.29
C LEU A 220 8.79 -4.21 4.70
N ASN A 221 8.83 -2.90 4.92
CA ASN A 221 9.72 -1.97 4.23
C ASN A 221 11.19 -2.02 4.66
N THR A 222 11.55 -2.91 5.60
CA THR A 222 12.95 -3.05 6.06
C THR A 222 13.88 -3.59 4.98
N SER A 223 13.37 -4.35 4.02
CA SER A 223 14.18 -4.89 2.92
C SER A 223 13.34 -5.34 1.72
N PRO A 224 13.88 -5.29 0.48
CA PRO A 224 13.25 -5.90 -0.68
C PRO A 224 12.90 -7.39 -0.47
N LYS A 225 13.81 -8.15 0.17
CA LYS A 225 13.62 -9.57 0.48
C LYS A 225 12.32 -9.84 1.23
N ARG A 226 12.05 -9.05 2.25
CA ARG A 226 10.86 -9.24 3.09
C ARG A 226 9.57 -9.01 2.32
N VAL A 227 9.54 -7.99 1.47
CA VAL A 227 8.38 -7.73 0.59
C VAL A 227 8.16 -8.91 -0.35
N LEU A 228 9.20 -9.36 -1.04
CA LEU A 228 9.07 -10.47 -2.01
C LEU A 228 8.64 -11.78 -1.33
N GLN A 229 9.18 -12.09 -0.15
CA GLN A 229 8.76 -13.24 0.64
C GLN A 229 7.29 -13.13 1.10
N PHE A 230 6.86 -11.94 1.52
CA PHE A 230 5.47 -11.70 1.90
C PHE A 230 4.52 -11.93 0.71
N LEU A 231 4.83 -11.38 -0.46
CA LEU A 231 4.04 -11.55 -1.69
C LEU A 231 4.02 -13.01 -2.16
N GLN A 232 5.17 -13.70 -2.09
CA GLN A 232 5.28 -15.12 -2.43
C GLN A 232 4.43 -15.98 -1.50
N ASN A 233 4.46 -15.74 -0.19
CA ASN A 233 3.67 -16.52 0.77
C ASN A 233 2.16 -16.32 0.58
N LYS A 234 1.73 -15.12 0.19
CA LYS A 234 0.32 -14.77 0.09
C LYS A 234 -0.35 -15.33 -1.18
N LYS A 235 0.35 -15.31 -2.32
CA LYS A 235 -0.22 -15.64 -3.63
C LYS A 235 0.70 -16.39 -4.59
N ASN A 236 1.84 -16.89 -4.11
CA ASN A 236 2.92 -17.43 -4.95
C ASN A 236 3.39 -16.45 -6.04
N VAL A 237 3.32 -15.13 -5.76
CA VAL A 237 3.89 -14.11 -6.65
C VAL A 237 5.40 -14.26 -6.60
N LEU A 238 5.97 -14.82 -7.67
CA LEU A 238 7.41 -14.95 -7.87
C LEU A 238 7.84 -13.94 -8.92
N ILE A 239 8.84 -13.13 -8.59
CA ILE A 239 9.44 -12.16 -9.52
C ILE A 239 10.94 -12.52 -9.64
N PRO A 240 11.29 -13.50 -10.50
CA PRO A 240 12.65 -14.02 -10.59
C PRO A 240 13.68 -12.93 -10.85
N GLU A 241 13.36 -11.96 -11.70
CA GLU A 241 14.29 -10.91 -12.09
C GLU A 241 14.71 -10.04 -10.91
N ILE A 242 13.81 -9.79 -9.96
CA ILE A 242 14.12 -9.02 -8.75
C ILE A 242 14.85 -9.89 -7.72
N ASN A 243 14.43 -11.14 -7.55
CA ASN A 243 15.10 -12.09 -6.66
C ASN A 243 16.55 -12.36 -7.07
N ASP A 244 16.79 -12.60 -8.36
CA ASP A 244 18.11 -12.87 -8.92
C ASP A 244 19.01 -11.63 -8.78
N TYR A 245 18.47 -10.44 -9.06
CA TYR A 245 19.23 -9.19 -8.95
C TYR A 245 19.71 -8.93 -7.51
N PHE A 246 18.84 -9.15 -6.53
CA PHE A 246 19.18 -8.97 -5.12
C PHE A 246 19.79 -10.22 -4.45
N LYS A 247 19.92 -11.34 -5.18
CA LYS A 247 20.45 -12.64 -4.71
C LYS A 247 19.71 -13.16 -3.46
N LEU A 248 18.37 -13.19 -3.54
CA LEU A 248 17.48 -13.39 -2.39
C LEU A 248 17.05 -14.83 -2.13
#